data_AF-A0A368EZ30-F1
#
_entry.id   AF-A0A368EZ30-F1
#
_cell.length_a   1.000
_cell.length_b   1.000
_cell.length_c   1.000
_cell.angle_alpha   90.00
_cell.angle_beta   90.00
_cell.angle_gamma   90.00
#
_symmetry.space_group_name_H-M   'P 1'
#
loop_
_entity.id
_entity.type
_entity.pdbx_description
1 polymer ?
#
loop_
_entity_poly.entity_id
_entity_poly.type
_entity_poly.pdbx_seq_one_letter_code
_entity_poly.pdbx_strand_id
1 'polypeptide(L)'
;MPTVHITDLDIAQDAMIKHGANYSERWVPLLLDLPRNGLGLIASNGKIWLDHRRFSLHTLRNFGLGRNIIEERIMEEFNLKRPEATLSIPYR
;
A
#
# COMPACT_ATOMS: atom_id res chain seq x y z
N MET A 1 -1.87 -26.37 -4.07
CA MET A 1 -2.36 -25.44 -5.09
C MET A 1 -1.23 -25.24 -6.09
N PRO A 2 -1.47 -25.33 -7.41
CA PRO A 2 -0.43 -25.03 -8.37
C PRO A 2 -0.05 -23.55 -8.27
N THR A 3 1.25 -23.26 -8.18
CA THR A 3 1.79 -21.91 -8.10
C THR A 3 2.81 -21.70 -9.20
N VAL A 4 2.88 -20.46 -9.70
CA VAL A 4 3.87 -20.03 -10.69
C VAL A 4 4.73 -18.97 -10.03
N HIS A 5 6.05 -19.14 -10.10
CA HIS A 5 7.02 -18.21 -9.54
C HIS A 5 7.75 -17.51 -10.68
N ILE A 6 7.65 -16.18 -10.74
CA ILE A 6 8.40 -15.34 -11.69
C ILE A 6 9.64 -14.83 -10.95
N THR A 7 10.82 -15.23 -11.40
CA THR A 7 12.10 -14.88 -10.76
C THR A 7 12.91 -13.86 -11.55
N ASP A 8 12.71 -13.80 -12.88
CA ASP A 8 13.46 -12.92 -13.77
C ASP A 8 12.80 -11.56 -13.91
N LEU A 9 13.61 -10.49 -13.92
CA LEU A 9 13.12 -9.11 -14.00
C LEU A 9 12.38 -8.83 -15.31
N ASP A 10 12.92 -9.30 -16.44
CA ASP A 10 12.33 -9.06 -17.76
C ASP A 10 10.94 -9.69 -17.87
N ILE A 11 10.79 -10.91 -17.33
CA ILE A 11 9.50 -11.62 -17.27
C ILE A 11 8.56 -10.92 -16.28
N ALA A 12 9.06 -10.44 -15.13
CA ALA A 12 8.25 -9.71 -14.17
C ALA A 12 7.69 -8.40 -14.77
N GLN A 13 8.51 -7.66 -15.52
CA GLN A 13 8.05 -6.47 -16.24
C GLN A 13 7.04 -6.81 -17.32
N ASP A 14 7.28 -7.87 -18.10
CA ASP A 14 6.36 -8.30 -19.14
C ASP A 14 4.99 -8.69 -18.56
N ALA A 15 4.97 -9.51 -17.51
CA ALA A 15 3.75 -9.97 -16.86
C ALA A 15 3.04 -8.85 -16.09
N MET A 16 3.73 -8.13 -15.19
CA MET A 16 3.09 -7.21 -14.25
C MET A 16 2.82 -5.82 -14.83
N ILE A 17 3.57 -5.41 -15.85
CA ILE A 17 3.43 -4.07 -16.45
C ILE A 17 2.74 -4.18 -17.81
N LYS A 18 3.34 -4.86 -18.79
CA LYS A 18 2.76 -4.93 -20.14
C LYS A 18 1.43 -5.69 -20.16
N HIS A 19 1.38 -6.81 -19.45
CA HIS A 19 0.18 -7.65 -19.32
C HIS A 19 -0.51 -7.48 -17.95
N GLY A 20 -0.28 -6.36 -17.25
CA GLY A 20 -0.69 -6.20 -15.85
C GLY A 20 -2.18 -6.37 -15.58
N ALA A 21 -3.05 -6.12 -16.57
CA ALA A 21 -4.48 -6.38 -16.47
C ALA A 21 -4.83 -7.88 -16.34
N ASN A 22 -4.02 -8.77 -16.92
CA ASN A 22 -4.22 -10.22 -16.84
C ASN A 22 -3.78 -10.79 -15.48
N TYR A 23 -2.92 -10.07 -14.76
CA TYR A 23 -2.34 -10.49 -13.49
C TYR A 23 -2.69 -9.53 -12.34
N SER A 24 -3.79 -8.77 -12.46
CA SER A 24 -4.19 -7.79 -11.45
C SER A 24 -4.85 -8.41 -10.22
N GLU A 25 -5.46 -9.59 -10.41
CA GLU A 25 -6.13 -10.35 -9.37
C GLU A 25 -5.12 -10.96 -8.40
N ARG A 26 -5.49 -10.99 -7.12
CA ARG A 26 -4.59 -11.44 -6.05
C ARG A 26 -5.08 -12.74 -5.47
N TRP A 27 -4.13 -13.61 -5.14
CA TRP A 27 -4.41 -14.67 -4.17
C TRP A 27 -4.49 -14.04 -2.78
N VAL A 28 -5.60 -14.29 -2.08
CA VAL A 28 -5.86 -13.73 -0.75
C VAL A 28 -5.79 -14.88 0.27
N PRO A 29 -4.89 -14.81 1.26
CA PRO A 29 -4.87 -15.79 2.35
C PRO A 29 -6.20 -15.84 3.09
N LEU A 30 -6.65 -17.04 3.46
CA LEU A 30 -7.92 -17.24 4.17
C LEU A 30 -8.03 -16.38 5.45
N LEU A 31 -6.92 -16.17 6.17
CA LEU A 31 -6.88 -15.33 7.37
C LEU A 31 -7.27 -13.87 7.09
N LEU A 32 -6.94 -13.36 5.91
CA LEU A 32 -7.29 -11.99 5.50
C LEU A 32 -8.70 -11.92 4.91
N ASP A 33 -9.18 -13.00 4.30
CA ASP A 33 -10.49 -13.04 3.64
C ASP A 33 -11.64 -13.31 4.61
N LEU A 34 -11.50 -14.29 5.53
CA LEU A 34 -12.55 -14.69 6.48
C LEU A 34 -13.22 -13.52 7.24
N PRO A 35 -12.47 -12.59 7.85
CA PRO A 35 -13.10 -11.47 8.56
C PRO A 35 -13.57 -10.32 7.65
N ARG A 36 -13.35 -10.39 6.32
CA ARG A 36 -13.69 -9.34 5.36
C ARG A 36 -14.70 -9.80 4.30
N ASN A 37 -14.92 -11.11 4.16
CA ASN A 37 -15.82 -11.71 3.18
C ASN A 37 -15.60 -11.14 1.76
N GLY A 38 -14.34 -11.09 1.30
CA GLY A 38 -13.98 -10.57 -0.01
C GLY A 38 -14.10 -9.04 -0.18
N LEU A 39 -14.28 -8.29 0.92
CA LEU A 39 -14.39 -6.83 0.91
C LEU A 39 -13.09 -6.12 1.35
N GLY A 40 -13.07 -4.80 1.18
CA GLY A 40 -11.94 -3.94 1.58
C GLY A 40 -10.97 -3.67 0.44
N LEU A 41 -9.80 -3.09 0.74
CA LEU A 41 -8.79 -2.71 -0.26
C LEU A 41 -7.70 -3.77 -0.47
N ILE A 42 -7.44 -4.60 0.55
CA ILE A 42 -6.34 -5.57 0.56
C ILE A 42 -6.81 -6.96 0.11
N ALA A 43 -7.98 -7.39 0.60
CA ALA A 43 -8.51 -8.74 0.44
C ALA A 43 -9.57 -8.88 -0.67
N SER A 44 -9.91 -7.79 -1.37
CA SER A 44 -10.88 -7.82 -2.47
C SER A 44 -10.19 -7.84 -3.84
N ASN A 45 -10.98 -8.18 -4.85
CA ASN A 45 -10.58 -8.42 -6.23
C ASN A 45 -11.61 -7.80 -7.19
N GLY A 46 -11.28 -7.69 -8.48
CA GLY A 46 -12.17 -7.11 -9.50
C GLY A 46 -12.65 -5.67 -9.23
N LYS A 47 -13.94 -5.40 -9.53
CA LYS A 47 -14.52 -4.04 -9.48
C LYS A 47 -14.52 -3.43 -8.07
N ILE A 48 -14.79 -4.24 -7.05
CA ILE A 48 -14.82 -3.79 -5.64
C ILE A 48 -13.45 -3.24 -5.25
N TRP A 49 -12.38 -3.98 -5.60
CA TRP A 49 -11.01 -3.55 -5.37
C TRP A 49 -10.68 -2.24 -6.10
N LEU A 50 -11.06 -2.13 -7.37
CA LEU A 50 -10.83 -0.92 -8.17
C LEU A 50 -11.50 0.32 -7.56
N ASP A 51 -12.76 0.20 -7.16
CA ASP A 51 -13.53 1.32 -6.59
C ASP A 51 -12.96 1.73 -5.23
N HIS A 52 -12.69 0.77 -4.34
CA HIS A 52 -12.06 1.05 -3.05
C HIS A 52 -10.67 1.67 -3.22
N ARG A 53 -9.85 1.17 -4.15
CA ARG A 53 -8.52 1.72 -4.42
C ARG A 53 -8.59 3.18 -4.88
N ARG A 54 -9.48 3.50 -5.81
CA ARG A 54 -9.69 4.87 -6.29
C ARG A 54 -10.12 5.79 -5.16
N PHE A 55 -11.13 5.38 -4.40
CA PHE A 55 -11.62 6.14 -3.25
C PHE A 55 -10.53 6.37 -2.20
N SER A 56 -9.85 5.32 -1.75
CA SER A 56 -8.82 5.41 -0.71
C SER A 56 -7.65 6.29 -1.15
N LEU A 57 -7.13 6.14 -2.36
CA LEU A 57 -6.02 6.98 -2.84
C LEU A 57 -6.43 8.45 -2.97
N HIS A 58 -7.65 8.73 -3.40
CA HIS A 58 -8.18 10.08 -3.47
C HIS A 58 -8.30 10.70 -2.06
N THR A 59 -8.92 9.98 -1.13
CA THR A 59 -9.09 10.44 0.26
C THR A 59 -7.74 10.64 0.97
N LEU A 60 -6.78 9.73 0.78
CA LEU A 60 -5.43 9.89 1.36
C LEU A 60 -4.72 11.14 0.82
N ARG A 61 -4.82 11.44 -0.48
CA ARG A 61 -4.28 12.68 -1.05
C ARG A 61 -4.96 13.92 -0.49
N ASN A 62 -6.26 13.86 -0.23
CA ASN A 62 -6.99 14.95 0.41
C ASN A 62 -6.55 15.18 1.86
N PHE A 63 -6.20 14.10 2.57
CA PHE A 63 -5.55 14.18 3.89
C PHE A 63 -4.07 14.57 3.83
N GLY A 64 -3.53 14.84 2.64
CA GLY A 64 -2.19 15.36 2.47
C GLY A 64 -1.11 14.31 2.19
N LEU A 65 -1.48 13.07 1.86
CA LEU A 65 -0.51 12.09 1.37
C LEU A 65 0.22 12.64 0.15
N GLY A 66 1.56 12.72 0.24
CA GLY A 66 2.42 13.32 -0.78
C GLY A 66 2.55 14.84 -0.69
N ARG A 67 2.12 15.46 0.42
CA ARG A 67 2.34 16.88 0.76
C ARG A 67 3.08 16.99 2.09
N ASN A 68 3.65 18.16 2.35
CA ASN A 68 4.44 18.44 3.57
C ASN A 68 3.65 18.20 4.87
N ILE A 69 2.33 18.36 4.88
CA ILE A 69 1.51 18.15 6.08
C ILE A 69 1.61 16.72 6.66
N ILE A 70 1.74 15.69 5.81
CA ILE A 70 1.92 14.32 6.29
C ILE A 70 3.34 14.11 6.81
N GLU A 71 4.34 14.72 6.19
CA GLU A 71 5.72 14.70 6.68
C GLU A 71 5.81 15.34 8.07
N GLU A 72 5.24 16.53 8.25
CA GLU A 72 5.17 17.22 9.54
C GLU A 72 4.53 16.33 10.60
N ARG A 73 3.41 15.66 10.27
CA ARG A 73 2.74 14.74 11.20
C ARG A 73 3.59 13.51 11.55
N ILE A 74 4.33 12.96 10.58
CA ILE A 74 5.25 11.85 10.83
C ILE A 74 6.38 12.29 11.77
N MET A 75 6.92 13.49 11.56
CA MET A 75 7.99 14.05 12.39
C MET A 75 7.51 14.37 13.82
N GLU A 76 6.30 14.89 13.96
CA GLU A 76 5.65 15.10 15.26
C GLU A 76 5.56 13.78 16.04
N GLU A 77 5.01 12.72 15.42
CA GLU A 77 4.88 11.39 16.04
C GLU A 77 6.24 10.76 16.36
N PHE A 78 7.25 10.99 15.52
CA PHE A 78 8.63 10.54 15.78
C PHE A 78 9.22 11.22 17.02
N ASN A 79 9.11 12.54 17.11
CA ASN A 79 9.63 13.32 18.23
C ASN A 79 8.90 12.99 19.54
N LEU A 80 7.59 12.77 19.49
CA LEU A 80 6.80 12.32 20.64
C LEU A 80 7.28 10.97 21.17
N LYS A 81 7.62 10.02 20.28
CA LYS A 81 8.10 8.68 20.66
C LYS A 81 9.57 8.65 21.08
N ARG A 82 10.34 9.69 20.80
CA ARG A 82 11.78 9.80 21.13
C ARG A 82 12.10 11.12 21.84
N PRO A 83 11.68 11.29 23.11
CA PRO A 83 11.86 12.56 23.83
C PRO A 83 13.33 12.93 24.13
N GLU A 84 14.26 11.97 24.14
CA GLU A 84 15.64 12.15 24.65
C GLU A 84 16.67 12.58 23.57
N ALA A 85 16.32 12.61 22.28
CA ALA A 85 17.31 12.81 21.21
C ALA A 85 17.33 14.21 20.58
N THR A 86 16.42 15.09 21.00
CA THR A 86 16.30 16.47 20.52
C THR A 86 17.44 17.39 21.00
N LEU A 87 18.30 16.96 21.93
CA LEU A 87 19.44 17.76 22.40
C LEU A 87 20.72 17.64 21.55
N SER A 88 20.77 16.82 20.48
CA SER A 88 22.06 16.56 19.79
C SER A 88 22.06 16.63 18.26
N ILE A 89 20.94 16.85 17.58
CA ILE A 89 20.94 16.87 16.11
C ILE A 89 20.11 18.05 15.60
N PRO A 90 20.74 19.13 15.12
CA PRO A 90 20.02 20.16 14.40
C PRO A 90 19.61 19.59 13.04
N TYR A 91 18.32 19.68 12.72
CA TYR A 91 17.83 19.46 11.37
C TYR A 91 18.45 20.54 10.47
N ARG A 92 19.15 20.09 9.42
CA ARG A 92 19.71 20.95 8.37
C ARG A 92 18.65 21.28 7.33
#